data_AF-A0A951BHF9-F1
#
_entry.id   AF-A0A951BHF9-F1
#
_cell.length_a   1.000
_cell.length_b   1.000
_cell.length_c   1.000
_cell.angle_alpha   90.00
_cell.angle_beta   90.00
_cell.angle_gamma   90.00
#
_symmetry.space_group_name_H-M   'P 1'
#
loop_
_entity.id
_entity.type
_entity.pdbx_description
1 polymer ?
#
loop_
_entity_poly.entity_id
_entity_poly.type
_entity_poly.pdbx_seq_one_letter_code
_entity_poly.pdbx_strand_id
1 'polypeptide(L)'
;RFDDRVTGQLSSFAPDAMVVHADIDPAEISKNRRADVPIVGDCAEVISELIPAVRAVFESGRPDLAAWWRQLRNWQQMFPLGYDRPSDGMLSPQFAIERIGALVGPDAIYTAGVGQHQMWAAQFIRYEKPGSWINSGGLGTMGFAVPAAMGAKLGRPDVAVWAIDGDGSFQMTNQELATCAIENIPIKVAVINNGSLGMVRQWQNLFYSERYSQTDLGTHSRIPDFVKLAEALGCVGLRCEAEPDVDKVIEQAMEIDNRPVVIDFVVGKDAQVWPMVAAGHGNNHIMAARDIRPLFDEDGS
;
A
#
# COMPACT_ATOMS: atom_id res chain seq x y z
N ARG A 1 -17.27 -8.61 1.78
CA ARG A 1 -17.16 -8.37 0.30
C ARG A 1 -16.34 -9.35 -0.59
N PHE A 2 -15.33 -10.11 -0.14
CA PHE A 2 -14.60 -11.13 -0.96
C PHE A 2 -14.20 -10.71 -2.39
N ASP A 3 -13.37 -9.67 -2.50
CA ASP A 3 -12.87 -9.13 -3.78
C ASP A 3 -11.84 -10.03 -4.46
N ASP A 4 -11.79 -10.04 -5.80
CA ASP A 4 -10.87 -10.88 -6.58
C ASP A 4 -9.40 -10.54 -6.36
N ARG A 5 -9.07 -9.31 -5.94
CA ARG A 5 -7.70 -8.93 -5.56
C ARG A 5 -7.21 -9.59 -4.27
N VAL A 6 -8.12 -10.15 -3.46
CA VAL A 6 -7.80 -10.93 -2.26
C VAL A 6 -8.00 -12.42 -2.52
N THR A 7 -9.09 -12.80 -3.18
CA THR A 7 -9.43 -14.21 -3.35
C THR A 7 -8.64 -14.90 -4.45
N GLY A 8 -8.14 -14.14 -5.43
CA GLY A 8 -7.62 -14.72 -6.67
C GLY A 8 -8.71 -15.54 -7.36
N GLN A 9 -8.35 -16.74 -7.82
CA GLN A 9 -9.31 -17.72 -8.32
C GLN A 9 -10.22 -18.23 -7.19
N LEU A 10 -11.49 -17.82 -7.24
CA LEU A 10 -12.46 -18.06 -6.17
C LEU A 10 -12.68 -19.55 -5.83
N SER A 11 -12.59 -20.46 -6.82
CA SER A 11 -12.77 -21.90 -6.60
C SER A 11 -11.66 -22.53 -5.76
N SER A 12 -10.48 -21.91 -5.71
CA SER A 12 -9.35 -22.35 -4.88
C SER A 12 -9.16 -21.50 -3.62
N PHE A 13 -10.06 -20.54 -3.36
CA PHE A 13 -9.97 -19.67 -2.19
C PHE A 13 -10.60 -20.34 -0.96
N ALA A 14 -9.74 -20.65 0.03
CA ALA A 14 -10.13 -21.27 1.30
C ALA A 14 -11.05 -22.51 1.11
N PRO A 15 -10.62 -23.52 0.32
CA PRO A 15 -11.49 -24.61 -0.11
C PRO A 15 -11.96 -25.47 1.07
N ASP A 16 -11.11 -25.65 2.08
CA ASP A 16 -11.38 -26.48 3.25
C ASP A 16 -11.92 -25.70 4.47
N ALA A 17 -12.18 -24.41 4.30
CA ALA A 17 -12.65 -23.55 5.39
C ALA A 17 -14.17 -23.50 5.46
N MET A 18 -14.71 -23.59 6.69
CA MET A 18 -16.05 -23.12 6.99
C MET A 18 -16.06 -21.59 7.00
N VAL A 19 -17.02 -20.98 6.30
CA VAL A 19 -17.09 -19.54 6.10
C VAL A 19 -18.18 -18.92 6.97
N VAL A 20 -17.76 -18.20 8.00
CA VAL A 20 -18.61 -17.27 8.76
C VAL A 20 -18.47 -15.89 8.13
N HIS A 21 -19.56 -15.31 7.62
CA HIS A 21 -19.54 -14.02 6.93
C HIS A 21 -20.51 -13.05 7.61
N ALA A 22 -19.93 -12.06 8.30
CA ALA A 22 -20.65 -10.93 8.86
C ALA A 22 -20.47 -9.71 7.94
N ASP A 23 -21.55 -9.18 7.38
CA ASP A 23 -21.55 -7.99 6.55
C ASP A 23 -22.82 -7.18 6.82
N ILE A 24 -22.72 -5.85 6.83
CA ILE A 24 -23.87 -4.97 7.07
C ILE A 24 -24.78 -4.91 5.85
N ASP A 25 -24.20 -5.13 4.66
CA ASP A 25 -24.95 -5.18 3.41
C ASP A 25 -25.34 -6.63 3.10
N PRO A 26 -26.64 -6.99 3.16
CA PRO A 26 -27.10 -8.34 2.82
C PRO A 26 -26.76 -8.73 1.37
N ALA A 27 -26.55 -7.78 0.45
CA ALA A 27 -26.18 -8.07 -0.93
C ALA A 27 -24.74 -8.60 -1.07
N GLU A 28 -23.88 -8.38 -0.08
CA GLU A 28 -22.51 -8.92 -0.07
C GLU A 28 -22.45 -10.35 0.45
N ILE A 29 -23.44 -10.77 1.25
CA ILE A 29 -23.52 -12.12 1.80
C ILE A 29 -23.70 -13.14 0.68
N SER A 30 -22.78 -14.11 0.61
CA SER A 30 -22.76 -15.17 -0.40
C SER A 30 -22.72 -14.69 -1.87
N LYS A 31 -22.41 -13.41 -2.12
CA LYS A 31 -22.29 -12.85 -3.47
C LYS A 31 -21.21 -13.56 -4.30
N ASN A 32 -20.01 -13.64 -3.72
CA ASN A 32 -18.86 -14.30 -4.35
C ASN A 32 -18.62 -15.66 -3.70
N ARG A 33 -18.28 -15.69 -2.40
CA ARG A 33 -18.07 -16.94 -1.63
C ARG A 33 -19.30 -17.24 -0.78
N ARG A 34 -19.89 -18.43 -0.95
CA ARG A 34 -21.01 -18.91 -0.12
C ARG A 34 -20.59 -18.92 1.35
N ALA A 35 -21.40 -18.30 2.20
CA ALA A 35 -21.25 -18.38 3.65
C ALA A 35 -21.97 -19.62 4.19
N ASP A 36 -21.32 -20.37 5.07
CA ASP A 36 -21.95 -21.44 5.83
C ASP A 36 -22.77 -20.86 6.98
N VAL A 37 -22.28 -19.77 7.57
CA VAL A 37 -22.98 -19.00 8.61
C VAL A 37 -23.04 -17.53 8.18
N PRO A 38 -24.15 -17.10 7.55
CA PRO A 38 -24.36 -15.70 7.19
C PRO A 38 -24.88 -14.89 8.39
N ILE A 39 -24.30 -13.72 8.62
CA ILE A 39 -24.73 -12.77 9.66
C ILE A 39 -24.88 -11.41 8.99
N VAL A 40 -26.10 -10.86 8.98
CA VAL A 40 -26.36 -9.51 8.48
C VAL A 40 -26.43 -8.57 9.66
N GLY A 41 -25.48 -7.64 9.77
CA GLY A 41 -25.42 -6.70 10.89
C GLY A 41 -24.15 -5.86 10.91
N ASP A 42 -24.13 -4.85 11.78
CA ASP A 42 -22.93 -4.05 12.02
C ASP A 42 -21.84 -4.94 12.65
N CYS A 43 -20.64 -4.91 12.08
CA CYS A 43 -19.50 -5.70 12.55
C CYS A 43 -19.17 -5.44 14.03
N ALA A 44 -19.31 -4.20 14.51
CA ALA A 44 -19.05 -3.86 15.91
C ALA A 44 -20.06 -4.52 16.87
N GLU A 45 -21.34 -4.55 16.48
CA GLU A 45 -22.41 -5.22 17.25
C GLU A 45 -22.20 -6.74 17.22
N VAL A 46 -21.96 -7.31 16.03
CA VAL A 46 -21.71 -8.75 15.86
C VAL A 46 -20.52 -9.22 16.70
N ILE A 47 -19.39 -8.49 16.68
CA ILE A 47 -18.23 -8.83 17.52
C ILE A 47 -18.57 -8.73 19.01
N SER A 48 -19.32 -7.70 19.41
CA SER A 48 -19.70 -7.49 20.82
C SER A 48 -20.55 -8.64 21.37
N GLU A 49 -21.43 -9.22 20.55
CA GLU A 49 -22.23 -10.40 20.91
C GLU A 49 -21.45 -11.71 20.80
N LEU A 50 -20.52 -11.81 19.85
CA LEU A 50 -19.72 -13.03 19.65
C LEU A 50 -18.72 -13.26 20.79
N ILE A 51 -18.14 -12.19 21.36
CA ILE A 51 -17.17 -12.28 22.46
C ILE A 51 -17.70 -13.09 23.67
N PRO A 52 -18.87 -12.77 24.28
CA PRO A 52 -19.39 -13.55 25.41
C PRO A 52 -19.74 -14.98 25.01
N ALA A 53 -20.28 -15.21 23.81
CA ALA A 53 -20.58 -16.56 23.33
C ALA A 53 -19.31 -17.43 23.22
N VAL A 54 -18.23 -16.88 22.64
CA VAL A 54 -16.92 -17.57 22.54
C VAL A 54 -16.32 -17.81 23.93
N ARG A 55 -16.44 -16.84 24.86
CA ARG A 55 -15.95 -17.01 26.24
C ARG A 55 -16.65 -18.18 26.94
N ALA A 56 -17.97 -18.29 26.82
CA ALA A 56 -18.74 -19.39 27.39
C ALA A 56 -18.31 -20.75 26.82
N VAL A 57 -18.06 -20.84 25.52
CA VAL A 57 -17.52 -22.07 24.90
C VAL A 57 -16.13 -22.40 25.48
N PHE A 58 -15.27 -21.40 25.64
CA PHE A 58 -13.91 -21.57 26.17
C PHE A 58 -13.84 -21.94 27.65
N GLU A 59 -14.93 -21.81 28.42
CA GLU A 59 -15.02 -22.34 29.79
C GLU A 59 -14.88 -23.87 29.81
N SER A 60 -15.34 -24.55 28.75
CA SER A 60 -15.18 -26.01 28.59
C SER A 60 -13.80 -26.45 28.10
N GLY A 61 -12.93 -25.49 27.77
CA GLY A 61 -11.61 -25.71 27.19
C GLY A 61 -11.39 -24.89 25.93
N ARG A 62 -10.14 -24.46 25.71
CA ARG A 62 -9.76 -23.76 24.48
C ARG A 62 -9.24 -24.75 23.43
N PRO A 63 -9.49 -24.51 22.13
CA PRO A 63 -8.87 -25.30 21.09
C PRO A 63 -7.34 -25.13 21.15
N ASP A 64 -6.61 -26.24 20.99
CA ASP A 64 -5.16 -26.18 20.83
C ASP A 64 -4.82 -25.75 19.40
N LEU A 65 -4.30 -24.52 19.27
CA LEU A 65 -3.87 -23.94 18.00
C LEU A 65 -2.35 -23.93 17.85
N ALA A 66 -1.60 -24.63 18.70
CA ALA A 66 -0.14 -24.56 18.73
C ALA A 66 0.51 -25.01 17.41
N ALA A 67 -0.02 -26.07 16.78
CA ALA A 67 0.45 -26.55 15.48
C ALA A 67 0.23 -25.50 14.37
N TRP A 68 -0.98 -24.92 14.31
CA TRP A 68 -1.32 -23.86 13.37
C TRP A 68 -0.40 -22.64 13.51
N TRP A 69 -0.21 -22.16 14.74
CA TRP A 69 0.69 -21.03 15.00
C TRP A 69 2.15 -21.33 14.67
N ARG A 70 2.60 -22.59 14.84
CA ARG A 70 3.96 -23.01 14.45
C ARG A 70 4.13 -22.94 12.94
N GLN A 71 3.14 -23.40 12.18
CA GLN A 71 3.12 -23.32 10.72
C GLN A 71 3.15 -21.87 10.23
N LEU A 72 2.27 -21.01 10.76
CA LEU A 72 2.26 -19.58 10.40
C LEU A 72 3.60 -18.89 10.66
N ARG A 73 4.20 -19.12 11.84
CA ARG A 73 5.52 -18.57 12.17
C ARG A 73 6.62 -19.09 11.24
N ASN A 74 6.56 -20.36 10.84
CA ASN A 74 7.51 -20.92 9.88
C ASN A 74 7.42 -20.17 8.53
N TRP A 75 6.21 -19.98 8.00
CA TRP A 75 6.01 -19.21 6.77
C TRP A 75 6.50 -17.76 6.88
N GLN A 76 6.22 -17.09 8.00
CA GLN A 76 6.71 -15.73 8.25
C GLN A 76 8.25 -15.65 8.29
N GLN A 77 8.91 -16.68 8.83
CA GLN A 77 10.37 -16.76 8.87
C GLN A 77 10.99 -17.09 7.52
N MET A 78 10.36 -17.97 6.75
CA MET A 78 10.85 -18.39 5.42
C MET A 78 10.62 -17.34 4.35
N PHE A 79 9.52 -16.60 4.43
CA PHE A 79 9.09 -15.62 3.42
C PHE A 79 8.83 -14.26 4.07
N PRO A 80 9.84 -13.62 4.70
CA PRO A 80 9.67 -12.29 5.23
C PRO A 80 9.44 -11.30 4.07
N LEU A 81 8.68 -10.25 4.35
CA LEU A 81 8.62 -9.12 3.45
C LEU A 81 10.01 -8.47 3.39
N GLY A 82 10.53 -8.27 2.18
CA GLY A 82 11.85 -7.70 1.96
C GLY A 82 12.01 -7.22 0.52
N TYR A 83 13.15 -6.61 0.24
CA TYR A 83 13.53 -6.10 -1.07
C TYR A 83 15.05 -6.04 -1.19
N ASP A 84 15.54 -6.14 -2.42
CA ASP A 84 16.95 -5.93 -2.74
C ASP A 84 17.23 -4.46 -3.04
N ARG A 85 18.48 -4.04 -2.79
CA ARG A 85 18.95 -2.72 -3.24
C ARG A 85 19.22 -2.77 -4.76
N PRO A 86 18.87 -1.71 -5.50
CA PRO A 86 19.22 -1.61 -6.92
C PRO A 86 20.73 -1.76 -7.14
N SER A 87 21.12 -2.62 -8.09
CA SER A 87 22.53 -2.91 -8.38
C SER A 87 23.26 -1.76 -9.08
N ASP A 88 22.51 -0.83 -9.67
CA ASP A 88 23.01 0.38 -10.33
C ASP A 88 23.26 1.54 -9.35
N GLY A 89 23.01 1.33 -8.05
CA GLY A 89 23.19 2.33 -7.01
C GLY A 89 22.07 3.38 -6.95
N MET A 90 21.00 3.24 -7.74
CA MET A 90 19.83 4.10 -7.62
C MET A 90 19.12 3.88 -6.26
N LEU A 91 18.40 4.90 -5.81
CA LEU A 91 17.61 4.81 -4.60
C LEU A 91 16.50 3.75 -4.74
N SER A 92 16.38 2.88 -3.74
CA SER A 92 15.26 1.93 -3.62
C SER A 92 13.96 2.65 -3.26
N PRO A 93 12.86 2.44 -4.00
CA PRO A 93 11.56 2.99 -3.62
C PRO A 93 11.04 2.40 -2.31
N GLN A 94 11.27 1.11 -2.06
CA GLN A 94 10.86 0.45 -0.82
C GLN A 94 11.57 1.08 0.38
N PHE A 95 12.89 1.33 0.26
CA PHE A 95 13.63 1.98 1.33
C PHE A 95 13.14 3.40 1.63
N ALA A 96 12.93 4.23 0.60
CA ALA A 96 12.41 5.58 0.81
C ALA A 96 11.07 5.55 1.58
N ILE A 97 10.16 4.66 1.19
CA ILE A 97 8.85 4.49 1.84
C ILE A 97 8.98 3.91 3.26
N GLU A 98 9.83 2.91 3.47
CA GLU A 98 10.10 2.32 4.78
C GLU A 98 10.66 3.36 5.75
N ARG A 99 11.61 4.20 5.30
CA ARG A 99 12.18 5.28 6.11
C ARG A 99 11.14 6.35 6.45
N ILE A 100 10.27 6.71 5.51
CA ILE A 100 9.11 7.59 5.80
C ILE A 100 8.26 6.99 6.92
N GLY A 101 7.86 5.72 6.81
CA GLY A 101 7.07 5.05 7.84
C GLY A 101 7.77 4.98 9.20
N ALA A 102 9.08 4.70 9.21
CA ALA A 102 9.87 4.58 10.44
C ALA A 102 10.10 5.92 11.17
N LEU A 103 10.35 7.00 10.43
CA LEU A 103 10.62 8.32 11.01
C LEU A 103 9.36 9.09 11.40
N VAL A 104 8.30 8.97 10.59
CA VAL A 104 7.03 9.67 10.82
C VAL A 104 6.18 8.93 11.88
N GLY A 105 6.24 7.60 11.89
CA GLY A 105 5.58 6.76 12.88
C GLY A 105 4.13 6.39 12.55
N PRO A 106 3.58 5.37 13.24
CA PRO A 106 2.34 4.70 12.86
C PRO A 106 1.05 5.48 13.20
N ASP A 107 1.19 6.63 13.84
CA ASP A 107 0.10 7.52 14.25
C ASP A 107 -0.27 8.57 13.18
N ALA A 108 0.57 8.74 12.17
CA ALA A 108 0.30 9.64 11.05
C ALA A 108 -0.76 9.07 10.12
N ILE A 109 -1.37 9.94 9.31
CA ILE A 109 -2.26 9.53 8.23
C ILE A 109 -1.44 9.51 6.94
N TYR A 110 -1.54 8.40 6.23
CA TYR A 110 -0.94 8.18 4.94
C TYR A 110 -2.03 8.07 3.89
N THR A 111 -1.94 8.89 2.86
CA THR A 111 -2.71 8.71 1.64
C THR A 111 -1.81 8.15 0.56
N ALA A 112 -2.40 7.50 -0.45
CA ALA A 112 -1.62 7.01 -1.57
C ALA A 112 -2.30 7.22 -2.91
N GLY A 113 -1.46 7.41 -3.94
CA GLY A 113 -1.87 7.29 -5.33
C GLY A 113 -2.12 5.82 -5.69
N VAL A 114 -2.03 5.49 -6.98
CA VAL A 114 -2.29 4.12 -7.44
C VAL A 114 -1.12 3.64 -8.30
N GLY A 115 -0.57 2.47 -7.95
CA GLY A 115 0.61 1.92 -8.61
C GLY A 115 1.49 1.11 -7.66
N GLN A 116 2.78 0.98 -7.98
CA GLN A 116 3.72 0.23 -7.15
C GLN A 116 3.95 0.89 -5.80
N HIS A 117 4.07 2.23 -5.77
CA HIS A 117 4.23 3.01 -4.55
C HIS A 117 3.08 2.81 -3.56
N GLN A 118 1.85 2.62 -4.06
CA GLN A 118 0.68 2.30 -3.24
C GLN A 118 0.86 0.95 -2.52
N MET A 119 1.36 -0.06 -3.23
CA MET A 119 1.58 -1.39 -2.67
C MET A 119 2.72 -1.36 -1.66
N TRP A 120 3.84 -0.71 -1.98
CA TRP A 120 4.96 -0.57 -1.06
C TRP A 120 4.60 0.25 0.17
N ALA A 121 3.78 1.31 0.06
CA ALA A 121 3.25 2.01 1.22
C ALA A 121 2.40 1.09 2.11
N ALA A 122 1.51 0.29 1.52
CA ALA A 122 0.73 -0.69 2.27
C ALA A 122 1.58 -1.78 2.94
N GLN A 123 2.72 -2.14 2.32
CA GLN A 123 3.62 -3.21 2.78
C GLN A 123 4.63 -2.74 3.85
N PHE A 124 5.25 -1.57 3.67
CA PHE A 124 6.42 -1.15 4.45
C PHE A 124 6.14 -0.05 5.48
N ILE A 125 4.99 0.62 5.41
CA ILE A 125 4.55 1.53 6.48
C ILE A 125 3.71 0.74 7.48
N ARG A 126 3.93 0.99 8.77
CA ARG A 126 3.12 0.40 9.84
C ARG A 126 2.00 1.35 10.22
N TYR A 127 0.80 0.81 10.42
CA TYR A 127 -0.41 1.56 10.75
C TYR A 127 -0.97 1.04 12.07
N GLU A 128 -1.19 1.93 13.04
CA GLU A 128 -1.73 1.52 14.36
C GLU A 128 -3.23 1.80 14.48
N LYS A 129 -3.73 2.87 13.85
CA LYS A 129 -5.09 3.39 14.04
C LYS A 129 -5.97 3.19 12.80
N PRO A 130 -7.24 2.81 12.94
CA PRO A 130 -8.19 2.85 11.84
C PRO A 130 -8.26 4.26 11.21
N GLY A 131 -8.44 4.34 9.90
CA GLY A 131 -8.52 5.60 9.17
C GLY A 131 -7.17 6.32 8.99
N SER A 132 -6.03 5.67 9.29
CA SER A 132 -4.70 6.21 9.02
C SER A 132 -4.13 5.81 7.66
N TRP A 133 -4.76 4.87 6.95
CA TRP A 133 -4.43 4.51 5.57
C TRP A 133 -5.62 4.84 4.66
N ILE A 134 -5.44 5.81 3.77
CA ILE A 134 -6.51 6.32 2.91
C ILE A 134 -6.08 6.18 1.44
N ASN A 135 -6.64 5.20 0.74
CA ASN A 135 -6.29 4.94 -0.65
C ASN A 135 -7.53 4.62 -1.51
N SER A 136 -7.42 4.86 -2.82
CA SER A 136 -8.40 4.38 -3.79
C SER A 136 -8.13 2.90 -4.09
N GLY A 137 -8.86 2.01 -3.40
CA GLY A 137 -8.74 0.55 -3.55
C GLY A 137 -9.58 -0.01 -4.71
N GLY A 138 -10.91 0.04 -4.59
CA GLY A 138 -11.81 -0.61 -5.54
C GLY A 138 -11.75 -0.06 -6.96
N LEU A 139 -11.84 1.27 -7.12
CA LEU A 139 -11.75 1.90 -8.43
C LEU A 139 -10.30 2.10 -8.91
N GLY A 140 -9.34 2.20 -7.99
CA GLY A 140 -7.93 2.39 -8.34
C GLY A 140 -7.66 3.71 -9.07
N THR A 141 -8.19 4.82 -8.56
CA THR A 141 -8.09 6.15 -9.19
C THR A 141 -6.72 6.79 -8.95
N MET A 142 -5.91 6.94 -10.00
CA MET A 142 -4.71 7.77 -9.98
C MET A 142 -5.07 9.26 -9.75
N GLY A 143 -4.16 10.02 -9.13
CA GLY A 143 -4.42 11.42 -8.73
C GLY A 143 -5.19 11.59 -7.41
N PHE A 144 -5.43 10.50 -6.67
CA PHE A 144 -6.19 10.53 -5.42
C PHE A 144 -5.40 11.10 -4.22
N ALA A 145 -4.08 10.90 -4.17
CA ALA A 145 -3.28 11.07 -2.95
C ALA A 145 -3.31 12.50 -2.38
N VAL A 146 -2.99 13.50 -3.22
CA VAL A 146 -2.90 14.91 -2.83
C VAL A 146 -4.24 15.46 -2.32
N PRO A 147 -5.36 15.38 -3.08
CA PRO A 147 -6.65 15.86 -2.58
C PRO A 147 -7.15 15.08 -1.36
N ALA A 148 -6.88 13.78 -1.26
CA ALA A 148 -7.21 13.00 -0.07
C ALA A 148 -6.39 13.46 1.16
N ALA A 149 -5.09 13.75 0.99
CA ALA A 149 -4.24 14.25 2.06
C ALA A 149 -4.70 15.64 2.54
N MET A 150 -5.08 16.51 1.60
CA MET A 150 -5.67 17.81 1.91
C MET A 150 -6.90 17.66 2.80
N GLY A 151 -7.86 16.81 2.41
CA GLY A 151 -9.06 16.53 3.20
C GLY A 151 -8.74 15.90 4.57
N ALA A 152 -7.81 14.95 4.62
CA ALA A 152 -7.39 14.30 5.86
C ALA A 152 -6.75 15.29 6.84
N LYS A 153 -5.92 16.22 6.36
CA LYS A 153 -5.28 17.23 7.20
C LYS A 153 -6.28 18.23 7.76
N LEU A 154 -7.28 18.63 6.99
CA LEU A 154 -8.38 19.46 7.49
C LEU A 154 -9.25 18.72 8.51
N GLY A 155 -9.53 17.44 8.28
CA GLY A 155 -10.30 16.61 9.21
C GLY A 155 -9.55 16.27 10.50
N ARG A 156 -8.21 16.25 10.47
CA ARG A 156 -7.33 15.95 11.60
C ARG A 156 -6.14 16.93 11.66
N PRO A 157 -6.37 18.19 12.07
CA PRO A 157 -5.35 19.25 12.02
C PRO A 157 -4.06 18.93 12.79
N ASP A 158 -4.16 18.20 13.90
CA ASP A 158 -3.02 17.90 14.77
C ASP A 158 -2.21 16.67 14.34
N VAL A 159 -2.66 15.94 13.32
CA VAL A 159 -2.01 14.70 12.86
C VAL A 159 -1.10 15.01 11.67
N ALA A 160 0.08 14.39 11.62
CA ALA A 160 0.94 14.44 10.45
C ALA A 160 0.24 13.71 9.28
N VAL A 161 0.24 14.34 8.10
CA VAL A 161 -0.40 13.76 6.90
C VAL A 161 0.61 13.69 5.77
N TRP A 162 0.84 12.48 5.27
CA TRP A 162 1.77 12.18 4.18
C TRP A 162 1.03 11.56 2.99
N ALA A 163 1.12 12.20 1.83
CA ALA A 163 0.73 11.60 0.56
C ALA A 163 1.93 10.85 -0.03
N ILE A 164 1.84 9.52 -0.11
CA ILE A 164 2.80 8.69 -0.83
C ILE A 164 2.31 8.57 -2.26
N ASP A 165 2.96 9.26 -3.18
CA ASP A 165 2.50 9.35 -4.56
C ASP A 165 3.54 8.87 -5.56
N GLY A 166 3.10 8.47 -6.75
CA GLY A 166 3.98 8.13 -7.86
C GLY A 166 3.98 9.31 -8.84
N ASP A 167 5.07 9.53 -9.55
CA ASP A 167 5.20 10.63 -10.51
C ASP A 167 4.06 10.70 -11.54
N GLY A 168 3.57 9.55 -12.03
CA GLY A 168 2.39 9.51 -12.90
C GLY A 168 1.07 9.87 -12.22
N SER A 169 0.87 9.44 -10.97
CA SER A 169 -0.35 9.74 -10.20
C SER A 169 -0.36 11.21 -9.74
N PHE A 170 0.78 11.70 -9.24
CA PHE A 170 0.95 13.08 -8.77
C PHE A 170 0.66 14.10 -9.86
N GLN A 171 1.10 13.83 -11.09
CA GLN A 171 0.85 14.72 -12.24
C GLN A 171 -0.62 14.96 -12.56
N MET A 172 -1.53 14.07 -12.15
CA MET A 172 -2.95 14.21 -12.46
C MET A 172 -3.64 15.31 -11.65
N THR A 173 -3.16 15.58 -10.44
CA THR A 173 -3.82 16.47 -9.47
C THR A 173 -2.87 17.36 -8.68
N ASN A 174 -1.61 17.53 -9.14
CA ASN A 174 -0.63 18.38 -8.44
C ASN A 174 -1.09 19.83 -8.26
N GLN A 175 -2.01 20.34 -9.09
CA GLN A 175 -2.53 21.70 -8.97
C GLN A 175 -3.23 21.95 -7.64
N GLU A 176 -3.71 20.91 -6.94
CA GLU A 176 -4.32 21.02 -5.62
C GLU A 176 -3.33 21.46 -4.53
N LEU A 177 -2.02 21.42 -4.80
CA LEU A 177 -1.00 22.03 -3.95
C LEU A 177 -1.18 23.56 -3.83
N ALA A 178 -1.69 24.23 -4.87
CA ALA A 178 -2.00 25.66 -4.79
C ALA A 178 -3.11 25.91 -3.75
N THR A 179 -4.14 25.07 -3.74
CA THR A 179 -5.20 25.11 -2.72
C THR A 179 -4.61 24.90 -1.33
N CYS A 180 -3.74 23.88 -1.16
CA CYS A 180 -3.09 23.63 0.12
C CYS A 180 -2.21 24.81 0.59
N ALA A 181 -1.52 25.48 -0.33
CA ALA A 181 -0.68 26.63 0.00
C ALA A 181 -1.52 27.87 0.38
N ILE A 182 -2.57 28.18 -0.38
CA ILE A 182 -3.47 29.31 -0.10
C ILE A 182 -4.18 29.15 1.25
N GLU A 183 -4.65 27.93 1.54
CA GLU A 183 -5.40 27.61 2.75
C GLU A 183 -4.50 27.19 3.94
N ASN A 184 -3.17 27.27 3.79
CA ASN A 184 -2.17 26.89 4.79
C ASN A 184 -2.37 25.46 5.35
N ILE A 185 -2.57 24.48 4.46
CA ILE A 185 -2.78 23.06 4.80
C ILE A 185 -1.43 22.32 4.65
N PRO A 186 -0.69 22.05 5.75
CA PRO A 186 0.72 21.70 5.67
C PRO A 186 0.95 20.19 5.47
N ILE A 187 0.37 19.61 4.40
CA ILE A 187 0.62 18.21 4.02
C ILE A 187 2.06 17.99 3.57
N LYS A 188 2.53 16.74 3.67
CA LYS A 188 3.80 16.29 3.08
C LYS A 188 3.51 15.37 1.91
N VAL A 189 4.18 15.55 0.79
CA VAL A 189 4.01 14.72 -0.41
C VAL A 189 5.36 14.08 -0.75
N ALA A 190 5.42 12.76 -0.69
CA ALA A 190 6.57 11.99 -1.14
C ALA A 190 6.26 11.45 -2.54
N VAL A 191 6.87 12.07 -3.56
CA VAL A 191 6.78 11.60 -4.95
C VAL A 191 7.86 10.54 -5.16
N ILE A 192 7.44 9.29 -5.28
CA ILE A 192 8.27 8.13 -5.59
C ILE A 192 8.46 8.11 -7.12
N ASN A 193 9.44 8.87 -7.58
CA ASN A 193 9.66 9.18 -8.99
C ASN A 193 10.54 8.12 -9.65
N ASN A 194 9.89 7.13 -10.26
CA ASN A 194 10.56 6.03 -10.94
C ASN A 194 10.64 6.24 -12.47
N GLY A 195 10.24 7.41 -12.99
CA GLY A 195 10.27 7.66 -14.42
C GLY A 195 9.12 7.06 -15.22
N SER A 196 8.13 6.41 -14.58
CA SER A 196 7.22 5.52 -15.30
C SER A 196 5.87 5.25 -14.64
N LEU A 197 4.93 4.73 -15.43
CA LEU A 197 3.74 4.03 -14.94
C LEU A 197 4.14 2.63 -14.43
N GLY A 198 4.83 2.60 -13.29
CA GLY A 198 5.55 1.43 -12.77
C GLY A 198 4.74 0.14 -12.67
N MET A 199 3.46 0.22 -12.25
CA MET A 199 2.62 -0.99 -12.16
C MET A 199 2.36 -1.58 -13.55
N VAL A 200 1.99 -0.75 -14.53
CA VAL A 200 1.79 -1.20 -15.92
C VAL A 200 3.12 -1.72 -16.50
N ARG A 201 4.23 -1.04 -16.21
CA ARG A 201 5.58 -1.46 -16.62
C ARG A 201 5.95 -2.84 -16.06
N GLN A 202 5.65 -3.13 -14.79
CA GLN A 202 5.89 -4.44 -14.19
C GLN A 202 5.10 -5.54 -14.91
N TRP A 203 3.83 -5.31 -15.25
CA TRP A 203 3.04 -6.26 -16.04
C TRP A 203 3.62 -6.46 -17.44
N GLN A 204 4.08 -5.39 -18.10
CA GLN A 204 4.75 -5.47 -19.41
C GLN A 204 6.07 -6.26 -19.35
N ASN A 205 6.83 -6.13 -18.26
CA ASN A 205 8.03 -6.91 -18.00
C ASN A 205 7.69 -8.40 -17.86
N LEU A 206 6.74 -8.74 -16.98
CA LEU A 206 6.44 -10.13 -16.64
C LEU A 206 5.68 -10.91 -17.72
N PHE A 207 4.77 -10.27 -18.45
CA PHE A 207 3.81 -10.97 -19.33
C PHE A 207 3.90 -10.58 -20.81
N TYR A 208 4.69 -9.56 -21.15
CA TYR A 208 4.77 -9.04 -22.52
C TYR A 208 6.21 -8.88 -23.02
N SER A 209 7.13 -9.70 -22.53
CA SER A 209 8.53 -9.76 -22.98
C SER A 209 9.21 -8.39 -22.98
N GLU A 210 8.96 -7.59 -21.94
CA GLU A 210 9.55 -6.26 -21.78
C GLU A 210 9.20 -5.27 -22.91
N ARG A 211 8.08 -5.51 -23.62
CA ARG A 211 7.56 -4.59 -24.64
C ARG A 211 6.86 -3.42 -23.96
N TYR A 212 7.64 -2.39 -23.65
CA TYR A 212 7.15 -1.21 -22.96
C TYR A 212 6.29 -0.33 -23.88
N SER A 213 5.02 -0.15 -23.52
CA SER A 213 4.03 0.57 -24.33
C SER A 213 3.48 1.75 -23.53
N GLN A 214 3.95 2.96 -23.84
CA GLN A 214 3.50 4.24 -23.26
C GLN A 214 3.56 4.28 -21.71
N THR A 215 4.50 3.57 -21.11
CA THR A 215 4.71 3.58 -19.65
C THR A 215 5.84 4.50 -19.22
N ASP A 216 6.72 4.91 -20.13
CA ASP A 216 7.81 5.85 -19.81
C ASP A 216 7.24 7.27 -19.77
N LEU A 217 7.44 7.94 -18.63
CA LEU A 217 6.98 9.31 -18.40
C LEU A 217 8.11 10.33 -18.62
N GLY A 218 9.37 9.88 -18.73
CA GLY A 218 10.52 10.75 -18.96
C GLY A 218 10.83 11.72 -17.80
N THR A 219 10.20 11.58 -16.64
CA THR A 219 10.31 12.47 -15.47
C THR A 219 11.70 12.49 -14.85
N HIS A 220 12.52 11.45 -15.08
CA HIS A 220 13.96 11.47 -14.75
C HIS A 220 14.75 12.52 -15.55
N SER A 221 14.25 12.95 -16.71
CA SER A 221 14.79 14.12 -17.43
C SER A 221 14.35 15.46 -16.81
N ARG A 222 13.65 15.40 -15.66
CA ARG A 222 13.10 16.54 -14.91
C ARG A 222 12.07 17.32 -15.72
N ILE A 223 11.20 16.59 -16.42
CA ILE A 223 10.08 17.14 -17.19
C ILE A 223 8.78 16.46 -16.73
N PRO A 224 7.94 17.15 -15.94
CA PRO A 224 8.24 18.41 -15.24
C PRO A 224 9.29 18.23 -14.12
N ASP A 225 9.91 19.33 -13.69
CA ASP A 225 10.76 19.35 -12.50
C ASP A 225 9.87 19.55 -11.27
N PHE A 226 9.63 18.48 -10.50
CA PHE A 226 8.68 18.49 -9.38
C PHE A 226 9.06 19.45 -8.25
N VAL A 227 10.36 19.74 -8.05
CA VAL A 227 10.81 20.74 -7.06
C VAL A 227 10.35 22.12 -7.49
N LYS A 228 10.65 22.52 -8.73
CA LYS A 228 10.27 23.83 -9.27
C LYS A 228 8.76 23.98 -9.39
N LEU A 229 8.07 22.90 -9.74
CA LEU A 229 6.61 22.88 -9.79
C LEU A 229 6.01 23.13 -8.39
N ALA A 230 6.52 22.46 -7.36
CA ALA A 230 6.08 22.67 -5.98
C ALA A 230 6.29 24.13 -5.53
N GLU A 231 7.47 24.69 -5.81
CA GLU A 231 7.78 26.10 -5.51
C GLU A 231 6.83 27.07 -6.24
N ALA A 232 6.54 26.81 -7.52
CA ALA A 232 5.59 27.61 -8.30
C ALA A 232 4.15 27.54 -7.76
N LEU A 233 3.81 26.46 -7.07
CA LEU A 233 2.51 26.25 -6.41
C LEU A 233 2.51 26.71 -4.94
N GLY A 234 3.55 27.41 -4.48
CA GLY A 234 3.62 27.99 -3.12
C GLY A 234 4.08 27.00 -2.03
N CYS A 235 4.61 25.84 -2.42
CA CYS A 235 5.10 24.80 -1.52
C CYS A 235 6.62 24.86 -1.34
N VAL A 236 7.15 24.11 -0.38
CA VAL A 236 8.59 23.80 -0.34
C VAL A 236 8.86 22.59 -1.24
N GLY A 237 9.80 22.71 -2.16
CA GLY A 237 10.30 21.59 -2.96
C GLY A 237 11.62 21.06 -2.44
N LEU A 238 11.72 19.75 -2.25
CA LEU A 238 12.94 19.02 -1.87
C LEU A 238 13.18 17.88 -2.87
N ARG A 239 14.43 17.42 -2.98
CA ARG A 239 14.79 16.27 -3.83
C ARG A 239 15.78 15.38 -3.11
N CYS A 240 15.63 14.07 -3.30
CA CYS A 240 16.55 13.05 -2.81
C CYS A 240 16.84 12.04 -3.92
N GLU A 241 18.12 11.90 -4.26
CA GLU A 241 18.61 11.00 -5.33
C GLU A 241 19.50 9.87 -4.77
N ALA A 242 19.90 9.95 -3.50
CA ALA A 242 20.85 9.04 -2.88
C ALA A 242 20.36 8.52 -1.52
N GLU A 243 20.63 7.25 -1.25
CA GLU A 243 20.24 6.56 -0.02
C GLU A 243 20.67 7.26 1.28
N PRO A 244 21.91 7.78 1.42
CA PRO A 244 22.35 8.43 2.65
C PRO A 244 21.59 9.73 2.99
N ASP A 245 20.93 10.34 2.01
CA ASP A 245 20.23 11.62 2.17
C ASP A 245 18.74 11.45 2.53
N VAL A 246 18.21 10.22 2.49
CA VAL A 246 16.78 9.92 2.69
C VAL A 246 16.28 10.40 4.04
N ASP A 247 16.94 10.01 5.13
CA ASP A 247 16.48 10.37 6.48
C ASP A 247 16.52 11.89 6.68
N LYS A 248 17.61 12.52 6.23
CA LYS A 248 17.80 13.97 6.33
C LYS A 248 16.70 14.74 5.59
N VAL A 249 16.32 14.33 4.38
CA VAL A 249 15.28 15.05 3.62
C VAL A 249 13.90 14.88 4.26
N ILE A 250 13.63 13.72 4.86
CA ILE A 250 12.38 13.44 5.58
C ILE A 250 12.30 14.32 6.83
N GLU A 251 13.38 14.39 7.62
CA GLU A 251 13.48 15.25 8.80
C GLU A 251 13.28 16.73 8.44
N GLN A 252 13.94 17.21 7.39
CA GLN A 252 13.74 18.57 6.87
C GLN A 252 12.28 18.86 6.51
N ALA A 253 11.59 17.89 5.90
CA ALA A 253 10.17 18.05 5.58
C ALA A 253 9.27 18.08 6.83
N MET A 254 9.61 17.31 7.87
CA MET A 254 8.87 17.28 9.13
C MET A 254 9.04 18.57 9.95
N GLU A 255 10.18 19.24 9.84
CA GLU A 255 10.43 20.54 10.50
C GLU A 255 9.58 21.70 9.94
N ILE A 256 8.98 21.52 8.77
CA ILE A 256 8.17 22.54 8.11
C ILE A 256 6.69 22.25 8.37
N ASP A 257 6.03 23.03 9.22
CA ASP A 257 4.63 22.85 9.62
C ASP A 257 3.69 23.95 9.12
N ASN A 258 4.22 25.00 8.48
CA ASN A 258 3.47 26.18 8.09
C ASN A 258 3.06 26.23 6.61
N ARG A 259 3.45 25.24 5.80
CA ARG A 259 3.09 25.12 4.37
C ARG A 259 3.28 23.69 3.85
N PRO A 260 2.75 23.34 2.66
CA PRO A 260 2.96 22.02 2.09
C PRO A 260 4.41 21.81 1.66
N VAL A 261 4.88 20.56 1.73
CA VAL A 261 6.22 20.15 1.29
C VAL A 261 6.09 19.02 0.28
N VAL A 262 6.82 19.12 -0.82
CA VAL A 262 6.94 18.07 -1.83
C VAL A 262 8.38 17.58 -1.86
N ILE A 263 8.58 16.28 -1.68
CA ILE A 263 9.88 15.62 -1.82
C ILE A 263 9.85 14.75 -3.07
N ASP A 264 10.74 15.03 -4.02
CA ASP A 264 10.98 14.21 -5.21
C ASP A 264 12.05 13.16 -4.89
N PHE A 265 11.63 11.92 -4.61
CA PHE A 265 12.53 10.79 -4.45
C PHE A 265 12.78 10.14 -5.81
N VAL A 266 13.96 10.38 -6.38
CA VAL A 266 14.35 9.80 -7.67
C VAL A 266 14.83 8.38 -7.43
N VAL A 267 14.02 7.40 -7.86
CA VAL A 267 14.20 5.97 -7.55
C VAL A 267 14.40 5.12 -8.79
N GLY A 268 14.92 3.90 -8.61
CA GLY A 268 15.10 2.93 -9.69
C GLY A 268 13.77 2.51 -10.35
N LYS A 269 13.75 2.46 -11.69
CA LYS A 269 12.55 2.18 -12.50
C LYS A 269 12.20 0.69 -12.65
N ASP A 270 13.15 -0.19 -12.33
CA ASP A 270 13.02 -1.63 -12.58
C ASP A 270 12.65 -2.42 -11.30
N ALA A 271 12.42 -1.72 -10.19
CA ALA A 271 11.87 -2.32 -8.98
C ALA A 271 10.47 -2.91 -9.24
N GLN A 272 10.20 -4.07 -8.66
CA GLN A 272 8.92 -4.78 -8.79
C GLN A 272 8.29 -5.01 -7.42
N VAL A 273 6.96 -5.00 -7.37
CA VAL A 273 6.18 -5.33 -6.18
C VAL A 273 6.11 -6.84 -6.03
N TRP A 274 6.55 -7.31 -4.87
CA TRP A 274 6.47 -8.71 -4.43
C TRP A 274 5.99 -8.75 -2.98
N PRO A 275 5.39 -9.87 -2.52
CA PRO A 275 4.97 -11.03 -3.30
C PRO A 275 3.79 -10.71 -4.23
N MET A 276 3.50 -11.58 -5.20
CA MET A 276 2.43 -11.38 -6.17
C MET A 276 1.71 -12.70 -6.49
N VAL A 277 0.37 -12.64 -6.56
CA VAL A 277 -0.45 -13.68 -7.21
C VAL A 277 -0.90 -13.12 -8.56
N ALA A 278 -0.58 -13.82 -9.66
CA ALA A 278 -0.99 -13.40 -10.98
C ALA A 278 -2.52 -13.44 -11.11
N ALA A 279 -3.10 -12.51 -11.90
CA ALA A 279 -4.54 -12.47 -12.10
C ALA A 279 -5.07 -13.82 -12.63
N GLY A 280 -6.24 -14.22 -12.12
CA GLY A 280 -6.89 -15.48 -12.48
C GLY A 280 -6.29 -16.75 -11.85
N HIS A 281 -5.21 -16.64 -11.07
CA HIS A 281 -4.62 -17.77 -10.35
C HIS A 281 -5.09 -17.84 -8.89
N GLY A 282 -5.02 -19.03 -8.30
CA GLY A 282 -5.28 -19.23 -6.87
C GLY A 282 -4.13 -18.73 -5.98
N ASN A 283 -4.41 -18.47 -4.71
CA ASN A 283 -3.43 -17.94 -3.75
C ASN A 283 -2.24 -18.90 -3.52
N ASN A 284 -2.42 -20.20 -3.78
CA ASN A 284 -1.34 -21.21 -3.77
C ASN A 284 -0.33 -21.05 -4.92
N HIS A 285 -0.57 -20.17 -5.90
CA HIS A 285 0.36 -19.80 -6.96
C HIS A 285 1.15 -18.51 -6.65
N ILE A 286 1.17 -18.07 -5.39
CA ILE A 286 1.93 -16.90 -4.97
C ILE A 286 3.42 -17.00 -5.37
N MET A 287 3.97 -15.91 -5.87
CA MET A 287 5.39 -15.74 -6.14
C MET A 287 5.98 -14.83 -5.06
N ALA A 288 7.01 -15.32 -4.35
CA ALA A 288 7.72 -14.56 -3.33
C ALA A 288 8.69 -13.52 -3.94
N ALA A 289 9.25 -13.84 -5.10
CA ALA A 289 10.04 -12.94 -5.94
C ALA A 289 9.96 -13.44 -7.40
N ARG A 290 10.64 -12.75 -8.33
CA ARG A 290 10.74 -13.20 -9.72
C ARG A 290 11.28 -14.63 -9.77
N ASP A 291 10.52 -15.53 -10.39
CA ASP A 291 10.82 -16.96 -10.52
C ASP A 291 11.00 -17.74 -9.19
N ILE A 292 10.61 -17.16 -8.05
CA ILE A 292 10.64 -17.82 -6.74
C ILE A 292 9.21 -18.07 -6.26
N ARG A 293 8.80 -19.34 -6.22
CA ARG A 293 7.50 -19.79 -5.70
C ARG A 293 7.72 -20.61 -4.42
N PRO A 294 7.02 -20.30 -3.32
CA PRO A 294 6.95 -21.21 -2.17
C PRO A 294 6.39 -22.57 -2.59
N LEU A 295 7.11 -23.64 -2.29
CA LEU A 295 6.56 -24.99 -2.30
C LEU A 295 5.89 -25.19 -0.95
N PHE A 296 4.57 -25.22 -0.93
CA PHE A 296 3.82 -25.71 0.21
C PHE A 296 3.87 -27.23 0.13
N ASP A 297 4.12 -27.92 1.24
CA ASP A 297 4.28 -29.38 1.32
C ASP A 297 2.97 -30.10 0.94
N GLU A 298 2.63 -30.11 -0.34
CA GLU A 298 1.57 -30.88 -0.98
C GLU A 298 1.99 -31.42 -2.36
N ASP A 299 3.10 -30.94 -2.96
CA ASP A 299 3.68 -31.53 -4.18
C ASP A 299 4.64 -32.72 -3.90
N GLY A 300 4.66 -33.19 -2.64
CA GLY A 300 5.48 -34.30 -2.16
C GLY A 300 4.65 -35.55 -1.85
N SER A 301 3.98 -36.12 -2.85
CA SER A 301 3.48 -37.50 -2.81
C SER A 301 3.75 -38.22 -4.13
#